data_AF-A0A956EV62-F1
#
_entry.id   AF-A0A956EV62-F1
#
_cell.length_a   1.000
_cell.length_b   1.000
_cell.length_c   1.000
_cell.angle_alpha   90.00
_cell.angle_beta   90.00
_cell.angle_gamma   90.00
#
_symmetry.space_group_name_H-M   'P 1'
#
loop_
_entity.id
_entity.type
_entity.pdbx_description
1 polymer ?
#
loop_
_entity_poly.entity_id
_entity_poly.type
_entity_poly.pdbx_seq_one_letter_code
_entity_poly.pdbx_strand_id
1 'polypeptide(L)'
;MTEQRLDSDALLCALVLVPTSFSRNRFYELFEGPGGKRVRKRAKRLRGLIRQLLGRGREQAEIVGRQELDDGSVLMRFRVDNLGFQRTTSLNPLEMSIVNFALHRAGKQELPLEDRERVEGALLRLAPQAIGAGPESFPPESAP
;
A
#
# COMPACT_ATOMS: atom_id res chain seq x y z
N MET A 1 -18.34 -24.95 0.09
CA MET A 1 -18.25 -23.49 0.26
C MET A 1 -16.77 -23.15 0.39
N THR A 2 -16.16 -22.59 -0.64
CA THR A 2 -14.72 -22.33 -0.67
C THR A 2 -14.46 -21.01 0.05
N GLU A 3 -13.82 -21.05 1.23
CA GLU A 3 -13.35 -19.84 1.91
C GLU A 3 -12.41 -19.09 0.96
N GLN A 4 -12.87 -17.97 0.41
CA GLN A 4 -12.08 -17.10 -0.44
C GLN A 4 -11.04 -16.39 0.43
N ARG A 5 -9.90 -17.06 0.64
CA ARG A 5 -8.79 -16.50 1.41
C ARG A 5 -8.12 -15.39 0.59
N LEU A 6 -8.48 -14.14 0.90
CA LEU A 6 -7.94 -12.98 0.21
C LEU A 6 -6.41 -12.87 0.34
N ASP A 7 -5.77 -12.46 -0.75
CA ASP A 7 -4.33 -12.24 -0.78
C ASP A 7 -3.98 -10.99 0.06
N SER A 8 -3.16 -11.21 1.11
CA SER A 8 -2.81 -10.16 2.08
C SER A 8 -1.92 -9.06 1.49
N ASP A 9 -1.12 -9.40 0.49
CA ASP A 9 -0.20 -8.49 -0.19
C ASP A 9 -0.95 -7.62 -1.20
N ALA A 10 -1.91 -8.21 -1.90
CA ALA A 10 -2.86 -7.51 -2.75
C ALA A 10 -3.67 -6.49 -1.94
N LEU A 11 -4.21 -6.90 -0.78
CA LEU A 11 -4.93 -6.01 0.13
C LEU A 11 -4.02 -4.90 0.68
N LEU A 12 -2.76 -5.19 0.99
CA LEU A 12 -1.79 -4.19 1.43
C LEU A 12 -1.59 -3.10 0.36
N CYS A 13 -1.34 -3.50 -0.89
CA CYS A 13 -1.17 -2.58 -2.02
C CYS A 13 -2.37 -1.65 -2.16
N ALA A 14 -3.57 -2.23 -2.18
CA ALA A 14 -4.81 -1.49 -2.30
C ALA A 14 -5.01 -0.47 -1.16
N LEU A 15 -4.84 -0.90 0.09
CA LEU A 15 -5.02 -0.03 1.27
C LEU A 15 -3.98 1.10 1.36
N VAL A 16 -2.85 0.99 0.66
CA VAL A 16 -1.82 2.02 0.62
C VAL A 16 -2.06 2.99 -0.54
N LEU A 17 -2.26 2.46 -1.75
CA LEU A 17 -2.31 3.25 -2.98
C LEU A 17 -3.70 3.86 -3.25
N VAL A 18 -4.77 3.19 -2.83
CA VAL A 18 -6.16 3.62 -3.03
C VAL A 18 -7.01 3.32 -1.78
N PRO A 19 -6.72 4.00 -0.65
CA PRO A 19 -7.28 3.65 0.66
C PRO A 19 -8.81 3.78 0.76
N THR A 20 -9.44 4.54 -0.14
CA THR A 20 -10.89 4.78 -0.16
C THR A 20 -11.65 3.76 -1.01
N SER A 21 -10.97 2.96 -1.84
CA SER A 21 -11.63 1.99 -2.73
C SER A 21 -12.23 0.79 -2.01
N PHE A 22 -11.85 0.55 -0.75
CA PHE A 22 -12.33 -0.57 0.06
C PHE A 22 -13.16 -0.04 1.23
N SER A 23 -14.48 0.10 1.04
CA SER A 23 -15.38 0.53 2.10
C SER A 23 -15.53 -0.57 3.16
N ARG A 24 -15.55 -0.17 4.43
CA ARG A 24 -15.66 -1.11 5.56
C ARG A 24 -16.94 -1.94 5.51
N ASN A 25 -18.03 -1.36 4.98
CA ASN A 25 -19.34 -2.00 4.91
C ASN A 25 -19.39 -3.09 3.83
N ARG A 26 -18.72 -2.88 2.68
CA ARG A 26 -18.69 -3.87 1.59
C ARG A 26 -17.74 -5.03 1.86
N PHE A 27 -16.79 -4.83 2.76
CA PHE A 27 -15.66 -5.72 2.97
C PHE A 27 -15.53 -6.15 4.44
N TYR A 28 -16.62 -6.22 5.19
CA TYR A 28 -16.64 -6.42 6.65
C TYR A 28 -15.75 -7.60 7.12
N GLU A 29 -15.79 -8.74 6.43
CA GLU A 29 -14.97 -9.93 6.74
C GLU A 29 -13.46 -9.66 6.66
N LEU A 30 -13.02 -8.75 5.77
CA LEU A 30 -11.63 -8.26 5.71
C LEU A 30 -11.22 -7.48 6.96
N PHE A 31 -12.19 -6.94 7.71
CA PHE A 31 -11.93 -6.09 8.87
C PHE A 31 -11.87 -6.85 10.19
N GLU A 32 -12.51 -8.02 10.31
CA GLU A 32 -12.66 -8.77 11.56
C GLU A 32 -11.44 -9.65 11.90
N GLY A 33 -10.90 -10.36 10.91
CA GLY A 33 -9.85 -11.36 11.12
C GLY A 33 -8.48 -10.81 11.54
N PRO A 34 -7.65 -11.61 12.27
CA PRO A 34 -6.32 -11.20 12.70
C PRO A 34 -5.37 -10.90 11.53
N GLY A 35 -5.53 -11.59 10.40
CA GLY A 35 -4.79 -11.30 9.16
C GLY A 35 -5.07 -9.88 8.65
N GLY A 36 -6.35 -9.53 8.46
CA GLY A 36 -6.75 -8.19 8.04
C GLY A 36 -6.30 -7.08 9.00
N LYS A 37 -6.38 -7.32 10.32
CA LYS A 37 -5.86 -6.38 11.34
C LYS A 37 -4.37 -6.09 11.14
N ARG A 38 -3.56 -7.12 10.87
CA ARG A 38 -2.11 -6.98 10.60
C ARG A 38 -1.86 -6.19 9.33
N VAL A 39 -2.56 -6.49 8.23
CA VAL A 39 -2.42 -5.76 6.96
C VAL A 39 -2.76 -4.29 7.15
N ARG A 40 -3.86 -3.94 7.84
CA ARG A 40 -4.21 -2.54 8.11
C ARG A 40 -3.16 -1.81 8.94
N LYS A 41 -2.58 -2.47 9.96
CA LYS A 41 -1.49 -1.89 10.76
C LYS A 41 -0.26 -1.63 9.90
N ARG A 42 0.09 -2.54 8.99
CA ARG A 42 1.16 -2.33 7.99
C ARG A 42 0.83 -1.17 7.05
N ALA A 43 -0.35 -1.17 6.42
CA ALA A 43 -0.78 -0.11 5.52
C ALA A 43 -0.81 1.27 6.19
N LYS A 44 -1.25 1.38 7.45
CA LYS A 44 -1.21 2.63 8.21
C LYS A 44 0.23 3.12 8.42
N ARG A 45 1.17 2.23 8.74
CA ARG A 45 2.59 2.56 8.89
C ARG A 45 3.20 3.02 7.56
N LEU A 46 2.94 2.29 6.48
CA LEU A 46 3.50 2.61 5.16
C LEU A 46 2.95 3.93 4.61
N ARG A 47 1.66 4.21 4.78
CA ARG A 47 1.08 5.51 4.44
C ARG A 47 1.66 6.66 5.25
N GLY A 48 1.93 6.43 6.54
CA GLY A 48 2.61 7.43 7.39
C GLY A 48 4.01 7.75 6.89
N LEU A 49 4.78 6.71 6.56
CA LEU A 49 6.10 6.83 5.95
C LEU A 49 6.04 7.60 4.62
N ILE A 50 5.19 7.17 3.69
CA ILE A 50 5.03 7.81 2.38
C ILE A 50 4.63 9.27 2.55
N ARG A 51 3.74 9.59 3.49
CA ARG A 51 3.36 10.99 3.78
C ARG A 51 4.55 11.82 4.23
N GLN A 52 5.43 11.28 5.08
CA GLN A 52 6.63 12.00 5.52
C GLN A 52 7.59 12.21 4.35
N LEU A 53 7.81 11.18 3.51
CA LEU A 53 8.67 11.28 2.33
C LEU A 53 8.14 12.25 1.26
N LEU A 54 6.81 12.31 1.10
CA LEU A 54 6.13 13.23 0.19
C LEU A 54 5.80 14.58 0.83
N GLY A 55 6.12 14.76 2.11
CA GLY A 55 5.88 15.99 2.86
C GLY A 55 6.61 17.18 2.26
N ARG A 56 6.33 18.37 2.80
CA ARG A 56 7.02 19.60 2.40
C ARG A 56 7.51 20.34 3.65
N GLY A 57 8.64 21.01 3.52
CA GLY A 57 9.18 21.85 4.58
C GLY A 57 9.57 21.05 5.83
N ARG A 58 9.07 21.46 7.00
CA ARG A 58 9.55 20.96 8.30
C ARG A 58 9.27 19.49 8.59
N GLU A 59 8.28 18.90 7.93
CA GLU A 59 7.89 17.49 8.12
C GLU A 59 8.44 16.57 7.03
N GLN A 60 9.17 17.11 6.06
CA GLN A 60 9.71 16.33 4.96
C GLN A 60 10.82 15.40 5.46
N ALA A 61 10.65 14.10 5.21
CA ALA A 61 11.66 13.11 5.48
C ALA A 61 12.58 12.91 4.27
N GLU A 62 13.86 12.72 4.55
CA GLU A 62 14.88 12.36 3.58
C GLU A 62 15.37 10.94 3.83
N ILE A 63 15.51 10.15 2.76
CA ILE A 63 16.12 8.83 2.84
C ILE A 63 17.63 9.01 2.88
N VAL A 64 18.24 8.57 3.97
CA VAL A 64 19.69 8.72 4.22
C VAL A 64 20.46 7.42 4.06
N GLY A 65 19.76 6.29 3.90
CA GLY A 65 20.41 5.01 3.67
C GLY A 65 19.40 3.92 3.32
N ARG A 66 19.87 2.98 2.52
CA ARG A 66 19.20 1.73 2.20
C ARG A 66 20.23 0.62 2.30
N GLN A 67 19.83 -0.50 2.89
CA GLN A 67 20.62 -1.71 2.94
C GLN A 67 19.70 -2.89 2.60
N GLU A 68 20.07 -3.65 1.59
CA GLU A 68 19.41 -4.91 1.28
C GLU A 68 19.89 -5.98 2.28
N LEU A 69 18.96 -6.82 2.71
CA LEU A 69 19.20 -7.95 3.59
C LEU A 69 19.15 -9.25 2.79
N ASP A 70 19.69 -10.33 3.36
CA ASP A 70 19.79 -11.63 2.68
C ASP A 70 18.42 -12.24 2.28
N ASP A 71 17.34 -11.79 2.92
CA ASP A 71 15.96 -12.20 2.63
C ASP A 71 15.27 -11.34 1.55
N GLY A 72 16.00 -10.39 0.95
CA GLY A 72 15.48 -9.41 -0.01
C GLY A 72 14.73 -8.23 0.63
N SER A 73 14.58 -8.19 1.95
CA SER A 73 14.03 -7.02 2.64
C SER A 73 15.01 -5.85 2.57
N VAL A 74 14.48 -4.62 2.60
CA VAL A 74 15.26 -3.38 2.60
C VAL A 74 15.16 -2.73 3.97
N LEU A 75 16.31 -2.60 4.63
CA LEU A 75 16.46 -1.73 5.79
C LEU A 75 16.62 -0.29 5.30
N MET A 76 15.56 0.50 5.44
CA MET A 76 15.53 1.90 5.03
C MET A 76 15.68 2.82 6.23
N ARG A 77 16.65 3.74 6.15
CA ARG A 77 16.87 4.80 7.12
C ARG A 77 16.41 6.13 6.54
N PHE A 78 15.60 6.85 7.30
CA PHE A 78 15.17 8.20 6.93
C PHE A 78 15.23 9.13 8.14
N ARG A 79 15.39 10.42 7.86
CA ARG A 79 15.43 11.48 8.89
C ARG A 79 14.52 12.63 8.52
N VAL A 80 14.05 13.36 9.53
CA VAL A 80 13.39 14.66 9.39
C VAL A 80 14.26 15.67 10.12
N ASP A 81 15.07 16.41 9.37
CA ASP A 81 16.15 17.25 9.91
C ASP A 81 15.64 18.28 10.92
N ASN A 82 14.54 18.95 10.60
CA ASN A 82 13.95 19.98 11.46
C ASN A 82 13.39 19.45 12.79
N LEU A 83 13.22 18.14 12.93
CA LEU A 83 12.74 17.50 14.15
C LEU A 83 13.85 16.76 14.91
N GLY A 84 15.09 16.74 14.39
CA GLY A 84 16.15 15.86 14.91
C GLY A 84 15.73 14.38 14.93
N PHE A 85 14.76 14.01 14.08
CA PHE A 85 14.13 12.71 14.12
C PHE A 85 14.78 11.78 13.10
N GLN A 86 15.23 10.62 13.53
CA GLN A 86 15.76 9.58 12.66
C GLN A 86 15.04 8.26 12.93
N ARG A 87 14.69 7.54 11.87
CA ARG A 87 14.07 6.23 11.98
C ARG A 87 14.64 5.26 10.96
N THR A 88 14.77 4.02 11.41
CA THR A 88 15.08 2.87 10.58
C THR A 88 13.86 1.96 10.53
N THR A 89 13.51 1.46 9.35
CA THR A 89 12.43 0.48 9.16
C THR A 89 12.89 -0.60 8.21
N SER A 90 12.55 -1.85 8.50
CA SER A 90 12.64 -2.93 7.51
C SER A 90 11.36 -2.94 6.69
N LEU A 91 11.50 -3.03 5.37
CA LEU A 91 10.42 -3.16 4.41
C LEU A 91 10.67 -4.42 3.60
N ASN A 92 9.66 -5.27 3.45
CA ASN A 92 9.79 -6.40 2.54
C ASN A 92 9.85 -5.90 1.07
N PRO A 93 10.19 -6.76 0.08
CA PRO A 93 10.30 -6.35 -1.32
C PRO A 93 9.07 -5.61 -1.84
N LEU A 94 7.86 -6.11 -1.52
CA LEU A 94 6.61 -5.48 -1.95
C LEU A 94 6.39 -4.11 -1.31
N GLU A 95 6.63 -3.98 -0.01
CA GLU A 95 6.51 -2.70 0.70
C GLU A 95 7.44 -1.64 0.12
N MET A 96 8.67 -2.03 -0.22
CA MET A 96 9.61 -1.14 -0.89
C MET A 96 9.11 -0.74 -2.29
N SER A 97 8.63 -1.70 -3.09
CA SER A 97 8.03 -1.41 -4.40
C SER A 97 6.81 -0.48 -4.30
N ILE A 98 5.94 -0.65 -3.29
CA ILE A 98 4.80 0.24 -3.04
C ILE A 98 5.28 1.67 -2.72
N VAL A 99 6.31 1.82 -1.89
CA VAL A 99 6.91 3.13 -1.59
C VAL A 99 7.44 3.75 -2.87
N ASN A 100 8.18 2.98 -3.67
CA ASN A 100 8.75 3.48 -4.91
C ASN A 100 7.69 3.92 -5.92
N PHE A 101 6.64 3.11 -6.05
CA PHE A 101 5.47 3.41 -6.88
C PHE A 101 4.77 4.70 -6.43
N ALA A 102 4.58 4.88 -5.11
CA ALA A 102 3.95 6.08 -4.57
C ALA A 102 4.79 7.35 -4.80
N LEU A 103 6.11 7.26 -4.63
CA LEU A 103 7.03 8.37 -4.92
C LEU A 103 7.05 8.72 -6.42
N HIS A 104 7.06 7.71 -7.29
CA HIS A 104 6.97 7.90 -8.74
C HIS A 104 5.65 8.57 -9.13
N ARG A 105 4.52 8.11 -8.59
CA ARG A 105 3.20 8.72 -8.83
C ARG A 105 3.14 10.20 -8.40
N ALA A 106 3.95 10.59 -7.42
CA ALA A 106 4.09 11.97 -6.98
C ALA A 106 5.16 12.77 -7.75
N GLY A 107 5.78 12.20 -8.80
CA GLY A 107 6.81 12.83 -9.61
C GLY A 107 8.15 13.02 -8.91
N LYS A 108 8.45 12.26 -7.84
CA LYS A 108 9.67 12.41 -7.03
C LYS A 108 10.83 11.52 -7.47
N GLN A 109 10.56 10.47 -8.23
CA GLN A 109 11.58 9.56 -8.75
C GLN A 109 11.07 8.76 -9.95
N GLU A 110 11.99 8.09 -10.64
CA GLU A 110 11.68 7.07 -11.62
C GLU A 110 11.24 5.76 -10.94
N LEU A 111 10.46 4.95 -11.66
CA LEU A 111 9.97 3.66 -11.19
C LEU A 111 10.66 2.53 -11.96
N PRO A 112 11.47 1.70 -11.28
CA PRO A 112 12.01 0.48 -11.88
C PRO A 112 10.89 -0.43 -12.38
N LEU A 113 11.13 -1.12 -13.50
CA LEU A 113 10.15 -2.03 -14.09
C LEU A 113 9.71 -3.13 -13.11
N GLU A 114 10.68 -3.71 -12.39
CA GLU A 114 10.41 -4.76 -11.39
C GLU A 114 9.48 -4.28 -10.26
N ASP A 115 9.60 -3.02 -9.84
CA ASP A 115 8.73 -2.45 -8.80
C ASP A 115 7.30 -2.27 -9.32
N ARG A 116 7.16 -1.85 -10.58
CA ARG A 116 5.86 -1.76 -11.24
C ARG A 116 5.22 -3.14 -11.34
N GLU A 117 5.93 -4.12 -11.88
CA GLU A 117 5.44 -5.49 -12.05
C GLU A 117 5.02 -6.13 -10.72
N ARG A 118 5.79 -5.90 -9.65
CA ARG A 118 5.48 -6.44 -8.32
C ARG A 118 4.19 -5.82 -7.75
N VAL A 119 3.99 -4.51 -7.91
CA VAL A 119 2.79 -3.81 -7.44
C VAL A 119 1.56 -4.18 -8.29
N GLU A 120 1.67 -4.10 -9.61
CA GLU A 120 0.58 -4.43 -10.52
C GLU A 120 0.18 -5.91 -10.41
N GLY A 121 1.16 -6.80 -10.35
CA GLY A 121 0.94 -8.22 -10.12
C GLY A 121 0.23 -8.52 -8.80
N ALA A 122 0.54 -7.78 -7.73
CA ALA A 122 -0.19 -7.89 -6.46
C ALA A 122 -1.64 -7.39 -6.59
N LEU A 123 -1.87 -6.25 -7.25
CA LEU A 123 -3.22 -5.73 -7.48
C LEU A 123 -4.07 -6.64 -8.36
N LEU A 124 -3.47 -7.30 -9.36
CA LEU A 124 -4.16 -8.26 -10.22
C LEU A 124 -4.69 -9.47 -9.43
N ARG A 125 -3.99 -9.92 -8.39
CA ARG A 125 -4.49 -10.99 -7.51
C ARG A 125 -5.73 -10.60 -6.71
N LEU A 126 -6.02 -9.30 -6.59
CA LEU A 126 -7.23 -8.77 -5.96
C LEU A 126 -8.45 -8.78 -6.88
N ALA A 127 -8.25 -8.62 -8.20
CA ALA A 127 -9.33 -8.44 -9.17
C ALA A 127 -10.33 -9.62 -9.24
N PRO A 128 -9.89 -10.90 -9.24
CA PRO A 128 -10.82 -12.03 -9.19
C PRO A 128 -11.66 -12.08 -7.92
N GLN A 129 -11.17 -11.48 -6.83
CA GLN A 129 -11.78 -11.54 -5.51
C GLN A 129 -12.73 -10.35 -5.26
N ALA A 130 -12.50 -9.22 -5.94
CA ALA A 130 -13.37 -8.03 -5.87
C ALA A 130 -14.63 -8.16 -6.73
N ILE A 131 -14.59 -8.93 -7.83
CA ILE A 131 -15.72 -9.12 -8.76
C ILE A 131 -16.82 -10.03 -8.17
N GLY A 132 -16.49 -10.87 -7.17
CA GLY A 132 -17.47 -11.70 -6.44
C GLY A 132 -18.39 -10.92 -5.50
N ALA A 133 -18.07 -9.67 -5.17
CA ALA A 133 -18.91 -8.78 -4.37
C ALA A 133 -19.79 -7.90 -5.27
N GLY A 134 -20.61 -8.55 -6.10
CA GLY A 134 -21.77 -8.07 -6.88
C GLY A 134 -21.80 -6.63 -7.43
N PRO A 135 -22.06 -6.42 -8.73
CA PRO A 135 -22.71 -5.20 -9.18
C PRO A 135 -24.19 -5.27 -8.75
N GLU A 136 -24.56 -4.68 -7.62
CA GLU A 136 -25.96 -4.28 -7.43
C GLU A 136 -26.26 -3.21 -8.47
N SER A 137 -27.02 -3.62 -9.49
CA SER A 137 -27.99 -2.85 -10.25
C SER A 137 -27.86 -1.33 -10.11
N PHE A 138 -27.21 -0.70 -11.09
CA PHE A 138 -27.62 0.65 -11.44
C PHE A 138 -29.11 0.56 -11.86
N PRO A 139 -30.03 1.28 -11.21
CA PRO A 139 -31.37 1.39 -11.75
C PRO A 139 -31.25 2.02 -13.16
N PRO A 140 -32.02 1.56 -14.15
CA PRO A 140 -32.01 2.22 -15.45
C PRO A 140 -32.38 3.67 -15.24
N GLU A 141 -31.49 4.54 -15.67
CA GLU A 141 -31.69 5.97 -15.80
C GLU A 141 -33.01 6.17 -16.57
N SER A 142 -34.05 6.59 -15.86
CA SER A 142 -35.28 7.07 -16.49
C SER A 142 -34.91 8.31 -17.29
N ALA A 143 -34.69 8.11 -18.59
CA ALA A 143 -34.56 9.20 -19.54
C ALA A 143 -35.86 10.03 -19.56
N PRO A 144 -35.76 11.35 -19.80
CA PRO A 144 -36.87 12.31 -19.69
C PRO A 144 -37.98 12.08 -20.71
#